data_AF-A0A6S6U5X0-F1
#
_entry.id   AF-A0A6S6U5X0-F1
#
_cell.length_a   1.000
_cell.length_b   1.000
_cell.length_c   1.000
_cell.angle_alpha   90.00
_cell.angle_beta   90.00
_cell.angle_gamma   90.00
#
_symmetry.space_group_name_H-M   'P 1'
#
loop_
_entity.id
_entity.type
_entity.pdbx_description
1 polymer ?
#
loop_
_entity_poly.entity_id
_entity_poly.type
_entity_poly.pdbx_seq_one_letter_code
_entity_poly.pdbx_strand_id
1 'polypeptide(L)'
;MMNNKKLPTLLSTCTGVSLMMGSSLLMASVLEYKLSLSEDGEAYEIWMRPSETPSPDINLTGQVTIRTPADANFKAVNVVSTMGNGKDWLEASRVDSPEESDGYDYISFSFLGMQGGAARNYQWKKDEEKLVLTFSNEAGCVNDVSIMGDDDPFNITDNSAGTNPGNQFTNLGWGVVGANNFKSVYGEGFKCSE
;
A
#
# COMPACT_ATOMS: atom_id res chain seq x y z
N MET A 1 4.03 -55.76 71.13
CA MET A 1 3.75 -54.33 70.84
C MET A 1 3.76 -54.14 69.34
N MET A 2 2.64 -53.68 68.79
CA MET A 2 2.45 -53.30 67.39
C MET A 2 3.44 -52.19 66.99
N ASN A 3 3.97 -52.23 65.76
CA ASN A 3 3.94 -51.02 64.94
C ASN A 3 4.10 -51.31 63.42
N ASN A 4 3.12 -50.82 62.68
CA ASN A 4 3.07 -50.72 61.23
C ASN A 4 4.08 -49.68 60.70
N LYS A 5 4.51 -49.83 59.43
CA LYS A 5 4.46 -48.81 58.34
C LYS A 5 5.31 -49.31 57.15
N LYS A 6 4.67 -49.70 56.04
CA LYS A 6 4.25 -48.92 54.85
C LYS A 6 5.33 -48.86 53.76
N LEU A 7 5.01 -49.50 52.62
CA LEU A 7 5.71 -49.56 51.34
C LEU A 7 5.59 -48.21 50.59
N PRO A 8 6.65 -47.67 49.96
CA PRO A 8 6.51 -46.52 49.07
C PRO A 8 6.31 -46.94 47.60
N THR A 9 5.31 -46.31 47.01
CA THR A 9 4.80 -46.40 45.64
C THR A 9 5.76 -45.77 44.62
N LEU A 10 5.97 -46.45 43.49
CA LEU A 10 6.64 -45.91 42.29
C LEU A 10 5.84 -44.74 41.69
N LEU A 11 6.48 -43.58 41.52
CA LEU A 11 6.00 -42.52 40.63
C LEU A 11 6.81 -42.56 39.33
N SER A 12 6.16 -42.96 38.24
CA SER A 12 6.65 -42.84 36.88
C SER A 12 6.33 -41.42 36.38
N THR A 13 7.36 -40.61 36.14
CA THR A 13 7.21 -39.30 35.48
C THR A 13 7.46 -39.45 33.98
N CYS A 14 6.38 -39.53 33.20
CA CYS A 14 6.41 -39.26 31.76
C CYS A 14 6.56 -37.75 31.55
N THR A 15 7.76 -37.28 31.25
CA THR A 15 7.98 -35.90 30.80
C THR A 15 7.57 -35.81 29.33
N GLY A 16 6.37 -35.29 29.08
CA GLY A 16 5.88 -35.02 27.73
C GLY A 16 6.67 -33.89 27.08
N VAL A 17 7.26 -34.17 25.91
CA VAL A 17 7.83 -33.15 25.03
C VAL A 17 6.66 -32.41 24.38
N SER A 18 6.39 -31.18 24.83
CA SER A 18 5.37 -30.33 24.23
C SER A 18 5.98 -29.66 22.99
N LEU A 19 5.58 -30.13 21.81
CA LEU A 19 5.94 -29.54 20.52
C LEU A 19 5.17 -28.24 20.36
N MET A 20 5.80 -27.10 20.64
CA MET A 20 5.24 -25.78 20.35
C MET A 20 5.17 -25.60 18.83
N MET A 21 4.01 -25.83 18.24
CA MET A 21 3.73 -25.39 16.86
C MET A 21 3.75 -23.86 16.84
N GLY A 22 4.82 -23.28 16.33
CA GLY A 22 4.90 -21.85 16.07
C GLY A 22 3.95 -21.49 14.93
N SER A 23 2.85 -20.81 15.24
CA SER A 23 2.02 -20.17 14.22
C SER A 23 2.84 -19.06 13.57
N SER A 24 3.20 -19.22 12.31
CA SER A 24 3.73 -18.13 11.49
C SER A 24 2.67 -17.03 11.46
N LEU A 25 2.90 -15.93 12.18
CA LEU A 25 2.09 -14.72 12.03
C LEU A 25 2.34 -14.21 10.62
N LEU A 26 1.40 -14.46 9.71
CA LEU A 26 1.32 -13.72 8.46
C LEU A 26 1.08 -12.26 8.84
N MET A 27 2.09 -11.41 8.66
CA MET A 27 1.95 -9.96 8.86
C MET A 27 0.96 -9.47 7.81
N ALA A 28 -0.19 -8.97 8.26
CA ALA A 28 -1.17 -8.36 7.37
C ALA A 28 -0.59 -7.06 6.81
N SER A 29 -0.89 -6.75 5.55
CA SER A 29 -0.70 -5.40 5.02
C SER A 29 -1.62 -4.41 5.76
N VAL A 30 -1.16 -3.17 5.92
CA VAL A 30 -1.76 -2.22 6.87
C VAL A 30 -2.12 -0.87 6.26
N LEU A 31 -1.69 -0.57 5.04
CA LEU A 31 -1.80 0.76 4.44
C LEU A 31 -2.86 0.79 3.34
N GLU A 32 -3.89 1.61 3.53
CA GLU A 32 -4.98 1.78 2.57
C GLU A 32 -4.78 3.06 1.76
N TYR A 33 -5.12 3.03 0.46
CA TYR A 33 -5.01 4.18 -0.45
C TYR A 33 -6.40 4.70 -0.85
N LYS A 34 -6.52 6.01 -1.04
CA LYS A 34 -7.72 6.67 -1.58
C LYS A 34 -7.28 7.70 -2.62
N LEU A 35 -8.03 7.78 -3.70
CA LEU A 35 -7.94 8.87 -4.67
C LEU A 35 -9.18 9.75 -4.49
N SER A 36 -8.97 11.05 -4.34
CA SER A 36 -10.03 12.06 -4.33
C SER A 36 -9.69 13.20 -5.28
N LEU A 37 -10.64 14.12 -5.43
CA LEU A 37 -10.45 15.40 -6.09
C LEU A 37 -10.40 16.49 -5.01
N SER A 38 -9.55 17.50 -5.18
CA SER A 38 -9.48 18.67 -4.32
C SER A 38 -10.82 19.42 -4.31
N GLU A 39 -11.05 20.24 -3.28
CA GLU A 39 -12.32 20.97 -3.11
C GLU A 39 -12.65 21.89 -4.31
N ASP A 40 -11.63 22.41 -4.99
CA ASP A 40 -11.76 23.25 -6.18
C ASP A 40 -11.90 22.46 -7.50
N GLY A 41 -11.73 21.13 -7.46
CA GLY A 41 -11.83 20.28 -8.63
C GLY A 41 -10.59 20.26 -9.53
N GLU A 42 -9.51 20.95 -9.17
CA GLU A 42 -8.36 21.18 -10.05
C GLU A 42 -7.24 20.13 -9.91
N ALA A 43 -7.19 19.43 -8.77
CA ALA A 43 -6.15 18.45 -8.47
C ALA A 43 -6.73 17.12 -7.99
N TYR A 44 -6.14 16.05 -8.46
CA TYR A 44 -6.26 14.73 -7.89
C TYR A 44 -5.37 14.62 -6.66
N GLU A 45 -5.87 13.93 -5.64
CA GLU A 45 -5.23 13.78 -4.35
C GLU A 45 -5.12 12.31 -3.97
N ILE A 46 -3.90 11.84 -3.74
CA ILE A 46 -3.67 10.52 -3.15
C ILE A 46 -3.57 10.68 -1.64
N TRP A 47 -4.49 10.01 -0.95
CA TRP A 47 -4.53 9.90 0.49
C TRP A 47 -4.16 8.50 0.91
N MET A 48 -3.46 8.37 2.03
CA MET A 48 -3.05 7.10 2.58
C MET A 48 -3.38 7.04 4.07
N ARG A 49 -3.85 5.88 4.55
CA ARG A 49 -4.24 5.66 5.94
C ARG A 49 -3.74 4.32 6.45
N PRO A 50 -2.91 4.28 7.51
CA PRO A 50 -2.44 3.02 8.08
C PRO A 50 -3.37 2.51 9.19
N SER A 51 -3.55 1.21 9.30
CA SER A 51 -4.26 0.58 10.44
C SER A 51 -3.38 0.41 11.69
N GLU A 52 -2.09 0.73 11.58
CA GLU A 52 -1.09 0.60 12.65
C GLU A 52 -0.04 1.73 12.58
N THR A 53 0.46 2.18 13.73
CA THR A 53 1.58 3.14 13.78
C THR A 53 2.91 2.38 13.63
N PRO A 54 3.77 2.73 12.66
CA PRO A 54 5.03 2.03 12.45
C PRO A 54 6.04 2.35 13.56
N SER A 55 6.88 1.37 13.90
CA SER A 55 8.05 1.58 14.75
C SER A 55 9.22 0.71 14.27
N PRO A 56 10.26 1.28 13.64
CA PRO A 56 10.48 2.70 13.37
C PRO A 56 9.65 3.23 12.19
N ASP A 57 9.33 4.53 12.19
CA ASP A 57 8.72 5.18 11.02
C ASP A 57 9.79 5.54 9.97
N ILE A 58 10.03 4.63 9.03
CA ILE A 58 10.97 4.82 7.93
C ILE A 58 10.39 4.22 6.65
N ASN A 59 9.98 5.09 5.73
CA ASN A 59 9.50 4.71 4.41
C ASN A 59 10.69 4.44 3.47
N LEU A 60 10.60 3.37 2.68
CA LEU A 60 11.66 2.96 1.75
C LEU A 60 11.27 3.17 0.29
N THR A 61 10.17 2.59 -0.13
CA THR A 61 9.64 2.65 -1.50
C THR A 61 8.12 2.74 -1.47
N GLY A 62 7.54 3.17 -2.58
CA GLY A 62 6.11 3.24 -2.76
C GLY A 62 5.76 3.33 -4.23
N GLN A 63 4.62 2.77 -4.61
CA GLN A 63 4.03 2.86 -5.93
C GLN A 63 2.52 2.98 -5.79
N VAL A 64 1.96 3.97 -6.49
CA VAL A 64 0.52 4.10 -6.67
C VAL A 64 0.27 4.08 -8.16
N THR A 65 -0.54 3.14 -8.63
CA THR A 65 -0.95 3.10 -10.03
C THR A 65 -2.39 3.53 -10.13
N ILE A 66 -2.65 4.55 -10.94
CA ILE A 66 -4.00 4.91 -11.33
C ILE A 66 -4.33 4.27 -12.67
N ARG A 67 -5.61 3.98 -12.87
CA ARG A 67 -6.19 3.68 -14.18
C ARG A 67 -7.11 4.82 -14.60
N THR A 68 -7.13 5.12 -15.88
CA THR A 68 -7.92 6.22 -16.48
C THR A 68 -8.48 5.76 -17.83
N PRO A 69 -9.66 6.23 -18.25
CA PRO A 69 -10.20 5.86 -19.57
C PRO A 69 -9.20 6.19 -20.69
N ALA A 70 -8.95 5.24 -21.58
CA ALA A 70 -7.95 5.37 -22.66
C ALA A 70 -8.26 6.54 -23.61
N ASP A 71 -9.54 6.85 -23.84
CA ASP A 71 -9.97 7.95 -24.70
C ASP A 71 -9.84 9.34 -24.05
N ALA A 72 -9.60 9.40 -22.73
CA ALA A 72 -9.45 10.66 -22.01
C ALA A 72 -8.14 11.39 -22.34
N ASN A 73 -7.16 10.72 -22.97
CA ASN A 73 -5.83 11.26 -23.23
C ASN A 73 -5.19 11.88 -21.97
N PHE A 74 -5.37 11.22 -20.83
CA PHE A 74 -4.93 11.71 -19.52
C PHE A 74 -3.42 11.96 -19.54
N LYS A 75 -2.96 13.08 -18.99
CA LYS A 75 -1.54 13.40 -18.82
C LYS A 75 -1.35 14.04 -17.47
N ALA A 76 -0.67 13.32 -16.56
CA ALA A 76 -0.41 13.87 -15.25
C ALA A 76 0.60 15.02 -15.35
N VAL A 77 0.25 16.15 -14.74
CA VAL A 77 1.07 17.35 -14.64
C VAL A 77 1.04 17.84 -13.20
N ASN A 78 1.97 18.73 -12.85
CA ASN A 78 2.04 19.31 -11.50
C ASN A 78 2.05 18.25 -10.39
N VAL A 79 2.80 17.15 -10.60
CA VAL A 79 2.99 16.10 -9.60
C VAL A 79 3.79 16.68 -8.43
N VAL A 80 3.16 16.77 -7.26
CA VAL A 80 3.75 17.38 -6.05
C VAL A 80 3.57 16.45 -4.87
N SER A 81 4.68 16.11 -4.20
CA SER A 81 4.62 15.43 -2.90
C SER A 81 4.40 16.42 -1.75
N THR A 82 3.51 16.07 -0.83
CA THR A 82 3.16 16.91 0.33
C THR A 82 3.99 16.62 1.57
N MET A 83 4.69 15.48 1.62
CA MET A 83 5.41 15.01 2.81
C MET A 83 6.91 15.38 2.81
N GLY A 84 7.36 16.18 1.84
CA GLY A 84 8.76 16.57 1.74
C GLY A 84 8.97 17.86 0.96
N ASN A 85 9.92 17.84 0.04
CA ASN A 85 10.33 19.05 -0.70
C ASN A 85 9.51 19.27 -1.99
N GLY A 86 8.40 18.55 -2.15
CA GLY A 86 7.59 18.56 -3.36
C GLY A 86 7.96 17.50 -4.39
N LYS A 87 9.08 16.78 -4.25
CA LYS A 87 9.67 15.95 -5.33
C LYS A 87 9.86 14.48 -4.97
N ASP A 88 9.36 14.05 -3.82
CA ASP A 88 9.50 12.67 -3.36
C ASP A 88 8.69 11.66 -4.17
N TRP A 89 7.70 12.11 -4.94
CA TRP A 89 6.91 11.31 -5.85
C TRP A 89 7.04 11.85 -7.27
N LEU A 90 7.06 10.95 -8.24
CA LEU A 90 7.07 11.29 -9.67
C LEU A 90 6.28 10.27 -10.47
N GLU A 91 5.79 10.67 -11.64
CA GLU A 91 5.29 9.73 -12.65
C GLU A 91 6.47 8.92 -13.20
N ALA A 92 6.49 7.62 -12.94
CA ALA A 92 7.62 6.75 -13.22
C ALA A 92 7.42 5.91 -14.49
N SER A 93 6.18 5.54 -14.77
CA SER A 93 5.84 4.74 -15.94
C SER A 93 4.39 4.93 -16.34
N ARG A 94 4.14 4.63 -17.60
CA ARG A 94 2.81 4.60 -18.21
C ARG A 94 2.69 3.41 -19.15
N VAL A 95 1.52 2.79 -19.16
CA VAL A 95 1.14 1.77 -20.15
C VAL A 95 -0.23 2.14 -20.69
N ASP A 96 -0.31 2.31 -22.00
CA ASP A 96 -1.55 2.69 -22.68
C ASP A 96 -2.28 1.45 -23.14
N SER A 97 -3.54 1.28 -22.73
CA SER A 97 -4.47 0.27 -23.24
C SER A 97 -3.87 -1.14 -23.40
N PRO A 98 -3.40 -1.78 -22.30
CA PRO A 98 -2.83 -3.13 -22.36
C PRO A 98 -3.88 -4.16 -22.82
N GLU A 99 -3.43 -5.33 -23.31
CA GLU A 99 -4.32 -6.32 -23.93
C GLU A 99 -5.38 -6.85 -22.97
N GLU A 100 -5.07 -6.93 -21.67
CA GLU A 100 -5.98 -7.38 -20.63
C GLU A 100 -7.08 -6.36 -20.29
N SER A 101 -6.87 -5.08 -20.63
CA SER A 101 -7.70 -3.96 -20.21
C SER A 101 -7.57 -2.79 -21.20
N ASP A 102 -8.00 -3.02 -22.45
CA ASP A 102 -7.82 -2.09 -23.57
C ASP A 102 -8.61 -0.77 -23.45
N GLY A 103 -9.57 -0.70 -22.53
CA GLY A 103 -10.34 0.50 -22.23
C GLY A 103 -9.64 1.50 -21.30
N TYR A 104 -8.46 1.17 -20.77
CA TYR A 104 -7.80 1.98 -19.74
C TYR A 104 -6.31 2.18 -20.00
N ASP A 105 -5.82 3.38 -19.68
CA ASP A 105 -4.39 3.64 -19.51
C ASP A 105 -4.02 3.53 -18.03
N TYR A 106 -2.78 3.13 -17.75
CA TYR A 106 -2.25 2.93 -16.41
C TYR A 106 -1.05 3.83 -16.20
N ILE A 107 -1.06 4.63 -15.14
CA ILE A 107 -0.01 5.59 -14.80
C ILE A 107 0.48 5.31 -13.39
N SER A 108 1.76 4.98 -13.24
CA SER A 108 2.36 4.64 -11.96
C SER A 108 3.23 5.78 -11.43
N PHE A 109 2.92 6.22 -10.22
CA PHE A 109 3.71 7.18 -9.47
C PHE A 109 4.61 6.43 -8.50
N SER A 110 5.91 6.74 -8.49
CA SER A 110 6.87 6.11 -7.59
C SER A 110 7.36 7.08 -6.52
N PHE A 111 7.41 6.58 -5.29
CA PHE A 111 8.04 7.24 -4.17
C PHE A 111 9.54 6.97 -4.15
N LEU A 112 10.33 8.03 -4.15
CA LEU A 112 11.79 8.00 -4.16
C LEU A 112 12.42 7.82 -2.77
N GLY A 113 11.61 7.66 -1.71
CA GLY A 113 12.11 7.17 -0.42
C GLY A 113 13.23 8.01 0.18
N MET A 114 14.36 7.33 0.43
CA MET A 114 15.56 7.93 1.00
C MET A 114 16.22 8.97 0.09
N GLN A 115 15.95 8.96 -1.22
CA GLN A 115 16.52 9.92 -2.16
C GLN A 115 15.78 11.25 -2.17
N GLY A 116 14.46 11.25 -1.91
CA GLY A 116 13.62 12.45 -1.97
C GLY A 116 13.65 13.33 -0.72
N GLY A 117 14.00 12.74 0.43
CA GLY A 117 14.09 13.43 1.73
C GLY A 117 12.87 13.27 2.64
N ALA A 118 11.76 12.69 2.16
CA ALA A 118 10.55 12.45 2.96
C ALA A 118 10.49 11.11 3.69
N ALA A 119 11.53 10.26 3.61
CA ALA A 119 11.55 8.92 4.21
C ALA A 119 11.12 8.86 5.70
N ARG A 120 11.31 9.96 6.46
CA ARG A 120 10.96 10.06 7.89
C ARG A 120 9.93 11.14 8.22
N ASN A 121 9.39 11.81 7.20
CA ASN A 121 8.56 13.00 7.40
C ASN A 121 7.08 12.67 7.58
N TYR A 122 6.69 11.43 7.31
CA TYR A 122 5.27 11.04 7.29
C TYR A 122 4.62 11.07 8.66
N GLN A 123 5.38 10.75 9.71
CA GLN A 123 4.90 10.71 11.09
C GLN A 123 3.58 9.94 11.19
N TRP A 124 3.58 8.74 10.60
CA TRP A 124 2.39 7.93 10.48
C TRP A 124 1.77 7.68 11.85
N LYS A 125 0.46 7.74 11.90
CA LYS A 125 -0.33 7.35 13.08
C LYS A 125 -1.47 6.49 12.61
N LYS A 126 -1.74 5.44 13.38
CA LYS A 126 -2.89 4.58 13.19
C LYS A 126 -4.17 5.40 12.97
N ASP A 127 -4.90 5.03 11.92
CA ASP A 127 -6.19 5.57 11.50
C ASP A 127 -6.18 7.06 11.10
N GLU A 128 -5.01 7.71 11.00
CA GLU A 128 -4.90 9.07 10.47
C GLU A 128 -4.61 9.08 8.97
N GLU A 129 -5.46 9.76 8.19
CA GLU A 129 -5.18 10.02 6.77
C GLU A 129 -4.03 11.02 6.61
N LYS A 130 -3.19 10.79 5.61
CA LYS A 130 -2.20 11.75 5.11
C LYS A 130 -2.41 11.95 3.61
N LEU A 131 -2.50 13.20 3.18
CA LEU A 131 -2.31 13.56 1.78
C LEU A 131 -0.83 13.33 1.47
N VAL A 132 -0.51 12.55 0.44
CA VAL A 132 0.88 12.16 0.13
C VAL A 132 1.38 12.72 -1.19
N LEU A 133 0.46 12.90 -2.14
CA LEU A 133 0.73 13.28 -3.51
C LEU A 133 -0.49 14.01 -4.06
N THR A 134 -0.25 15.11 -4.77
CA THR A 134 -1.24 15.77 -5.63
C THR A 134 -0.73 15.82 -7.06
N PHE A 135 -1.64 15.80 -8.02
CA PHE A 135 -1.34 15.99 -9.44
C PHE A 135 -2.59 16.49 -10.17
N SER A 136 -2.41 17.10 -11.34
CA SER A 136 -3.51 17.49 -12.21
C SER A 136 -3.45 16.72 -13.52
N ASN A 137 -4.52 16.74 -14.29
CA ASN A 137 -4.49 16.35 -15.69
C ASN A 137 -4.35 17.60 -16.56
N GLU A 138 -3.53 17.55 -17.61
CA GLU A 138 -3.30 18.68 -18.54
C GLU A 138 -4.62 19.24 -19.11
N ALA A 139 -5.59 18.36 -19.39
CA ALA A 139 -6.89 18.73 -19.97
C ALA A 139 -8.00 19.01 -18.95
N GLY A 140 -7.68 19.03 -17.64
CA GLY A 140 -8.66 19.19 -16.56
C GLY A 140 -9.24 17.87 -16.03
N CYS A 141 -10.27 17.95 -15.20
CA CYS A 141 -10.82 16.77 -14.53
C CYS A 141 -11.39 15.73 -15.52
N VAL A 142 -11.16 14.45 -15.24
CA VAL A 142 -11.59 13.28 -15.98
C VAL A 142 -12.34 12.36 -15.02
N ASN A 143 -13.54 11.93 -15.41
CA ASN A 143 -14.32 10.96 -14.64
C ASN A 143 -13.73 9.54 -14.79
N ASP A 144 -14.15 8.63 -13.92
CA ASP A 144 -13.77 7.20 -13.98
C ASP A 144 -12.26 6.94 -13.85
N VAL A 145 -11.51 7.90 -13.31
CA VAL A 145 -10.14 7.67 -12.84
C VAL A 145 -10.19 7.03 -11.46
N SER A 146 -9.44 5.95 -11.26
CA SER A 146 -9.37 5.25 -9.99
C SER A 146 -7.96 4.75 -9.70
N ILE A 147 -7.66 4.45 -8.45
CA ILE A 147 -6.48 3.62 -8.15
C ILE A 147 -6.75 2.21 -8.70
N MET A 148 -5.73 1.59 -9.30
CA MET A 148 -5.82 0.24 -9.81
C MET A 148 -6.13 -0.74 -8.67
N GLY A 149 -7.11 -1.63 -8.86
CA GLY A 149 -7.44 -2.68 -7.89
C GLY A 149 -6.44 -3.84 -7.92
N ASP A 150 -6.38 -4.62 -6.84
CA ASP A 150 -5.55 -5.84 -6.82
C ASP A 150 -6.08 -6.92 -7.78
N ASP A 151 -7.38 -6.90 -8.07
CA ASP A 151 -8.10 -7.79 -8.98
C ASP A 151 -8.19 -7.26 -10.42
N ASP A 152 -7.50 -6.16 -10.73
CA ASP A 152 -7.48 -5.59 -12.08
C ASP A 152 -6.84 -6.58 -13.07
N PRO A 153 -7.43 -6.83 -14.26
CA PRO A 153 -6.89 -7.80 -15.22
C PRO A 153 -5.45 -7.55 -15.64
N PHE A 154 -4.99 -6.29 -15.62
CA PHE A 154 -3.62 -5.93 -15.95
C PHE A 154 -2.64 -6.21 -14.79
N ASN A 155 -3.13 -6.35 -13.55
CA ASN A 155 -2.32 -6.63 -12.36
C ASN A 155 -1.96 -8.12 -12.21
N ILE A 156 -1.35 -8.69 -13.25
CA ILE A 156 -0.90 -10.08 -13.29
C ILE A 156 0.62 -10.13 -13.54
N THR A 157 1.27 -11.22 -13.10
CA THR A 157 2.73 -11.38 -13.16
C THR A 157 3.29 -11.32 -14.58
N ASP A 158 2.58 -11.92 -15.55
CA ASP A 158 2.99 -11.99 -16.95
C ASP A 158 2.04 -11.17 -17.85
N ASN A 159 1.76 -9.92 -17.48
CA ASN A 159 0.93 -9.04 -18.30
C ASN A 159 1.58 -8.70 -19.65
N SER A 160 0.77 -8.25 -20.61
CA SER A 160 1.16 -7.98 -22.00
C SER A 160 2.27 -6.94 -22.14
N ALA A 161 2.44 -6.08 -21.14
CA ALA A 161 3.48 -5.04 -21.11
C ALA A 161 4.77 -5.48 -20.39
N GLY A 162 4.79 -6.65 -19.75
CA GLY A 162 5.94 -7.13 -18.97
C GLY A 162 6.30 -6.22 -17.79
N THR A 163 5.31 -5.57 -17.18
CA THR A 163 5.51 -4.62 -16.07
C THR A 163 5.00 -5.16 -14.74
N ASN A 164 5.24 -4.44 -13.63
CA ASN A 164 4.62 -4.72 -12.34
C ASN A 164 3.77 -3.50 -11.93
N PRO A 165 2.49 -3.42 -12.34
CA PRO A 165 1.68 -2.23 -12.12
C PRO A 165 1.13 -2.16 -10.69
N GLY A 166 1.26 -3.22 -9.89
CA GLY A 166 0.65 -3.33 -8.56
C GLY A 166 0.99 -2.17 -7.62
N ASN A 167 0.03 -1.82 -6.75
CA ASN A 167 0.27 -0.84 -5.71
C ASN A 167 1.20 -1.41 -4.63
N GLN A 168 2.06 -0.55 -4.11
CA GLN A 168 3.09 -0.97 -3.18
C GLN A 168 3.45 0.13 -2.18
N PHE A 169 3.76 -0.26 -0.97
CA PHE A 169 4.49 0.60 -0.04
C PHE A 169 5.38 -0.23 0.88
N THR A 170 6.54 0.28 1.24
CA THR A 170 7.37 -0.35 2.27
C THR A 170 7.75 0.66 3.35
N ASN A 171 7.40 0.33 4.60
CA ASN A 171 7.89 0.97 5.81
C ASN A 171 8.54 -0.08 6.73
N LEU A 172 9.71 0.24 7.29
CA LEU A 172 10.46 -0.67 8.17
C LEU A 172 9.73 -1.02 9.47
N GLY A 173 8.80 -0.18 9.91
CA GLY A 173 8.07 -0.37 11.16
C GLY A 173 6.80 -1.21 11.05
N TRP A 174 6.42 -1.66 9.86
CA TRP A 174 5.20 -2.46 9.61
C TRP A 174 5.48 -3.91 9.20
N GLY A 175 6.74 -4.36 9.22
CA GLY A 175 7.06 -5.73 8.83
C GLY A 175 8.53 -5.95 8.54
N VAL A 176 8.82 -6.99 7.75
CA VAL A 176 10.17 -7.28 7.28
C VAL A 176 10.59 -6.30 6.18
N VAL A 177 11.89 -6.12 6.01
CA VAL A 177 12.45 -5.31 4.91
C VAL A 177 11.92 -5.85 3.58
N GLY A 178 11.31 -4.98 2.79
CA GLY A 178 10.75 -5.33 1.47
C GLY A 178 9.33 -5.89 1.50
N ALA A 179 8.68 -5.99 2.67
CA ALA A 179 7.26 -6.32 2.73
C ALA A 179 6.44 -5.24 1.98
N ASN A 180 5.45 -5.68 1.20
CA ASN A 180 4.43 -4.79 0.68
C ASN A 180 3.40 -4.53 1.79
N ASN A 181 3.31 -3.28 2.24
CA ASN A 181 2.38 -2.84 3.26
C ASN A 181 1.05 -2.32 2.66
N PHE A 182 0.94 -2.18 1.33
CA PHE A 182 -0.33 -1.86 0.69
C PHE A 182 -1.36 -2.96 0.96
N LYS A 183 -2.54 -2.53 1.43
CA LYS A 183 -3.62 -3.40 1.89
C LYS A 183 -4.80 -3.41 0.93
N SER A 184 -5.29 -2.23 0.55
CA SER A 184 -6.47 -2.07 -0.29
C SER A 184 -6.67 -0.62 -0.70
N VAL A 185 -7.54 -0.41 -1.68
CA VAL A 185 -8.12 0.90 -2.00
C VAL A 185 -9.39 1.11 -1.15
N TYR A 186 -9.65 2.35 -0.72
CA TYR A 186 -10.88 2.75 -0.02
C TYR A 186 -11.40 4.09 -0.54
N GLY A 187 -12.58 4.46 -0.06
CA GLY A 187 -13.28 5.68 -0.48
C GLY A 187 -14.20 5.43 -1.66
N GLU A 188 -15.09 6.38 -1.90
CA GLU A 188 -15.92 6.41 -3.10
C GLU A 188 -15.17 7.14 -4.21
N GLY A 189 -15.50 6.83 -5.47
CA GLY A 189 -15.02 7.63 -6.60
C GLY A 189 -15.51 9.07 -6.51
N PHE A 190 -14.83 9.97 -7.20
CA PHE A 190 -15.24 11.37 -7.33
C PHE A 190 -15.94 11.57 -8.68
N LYS A 191 -16.55 12.75 -8.83
CA LYS A 191 -17.08 13.23 -10.10
C LYS A 191 -16.53 14.62 -10.37
N CYS A 192 -16.19 14.87 -11.62
CA CYS A 192 -15.87 16.21 -12.06
C CYS A 192 -17.11 17.10 -11.95
N SER A 193 -16.92 18.34 -11.52
CA SER A 193 -17.97 19.36 -11.58
C SER A 193 -18.39 19.60 -13.03
N GLU A 194 -19.70 19.70 -13.26
CA GLU A 194 -20.30 20.05 -14.57
C GLU A 194 -19.98 21.48 -15.01
#